data_AF-A0A3A4K5R0-F1
#
_entry.id   AF-A0A3A4K5R0-F1
#
_cell.length_a   1.000
_cell.length_b   1.000
_cell.length_c   1.000
_cell.angle_alpha   90.00
_cell.angle_beta   90.00
_cell.angle_gamma   90.00
#
_symmetry.space_group_name_H-M   'P 1'
#
loop_
_entity.id
_entity.type
_entity.pdbx_description
1 polymer ?
#
loop_
_entity_poly.entity_id
_entity_poly.type
_entity_poly.pdbx_seq_one_letter_code
_entity_poly.pdbx_strand_id
1 'polypeptide(L)' 'MTNPHIDQPRIVDEAANAERIALDQQIRTLTDKLSMGGPSIRLEEHRQGLLKLQQLQEERGDAFRRSVGWTGTRQV' A
#
# COMPACT_ATOMS: atom_id res chain seq x y z
N MET A 1 -9.65 -37.02 -2.51
CA MET A 1 -8.43 -36.19 -2.55
C MET A 1 -8.60 -35.15 -3.64
N THR A 2 -7.91 -34.01 -3.50
CA THR A 2 -7.85 -32.82 -4.37
C THR A 2 -8.97 -31.79 -4.21
N ASN A 3 -8.64 -30.70 -3.51
CA ASN A 3 -9.13 -29.37 -3.86
C ASN A 3 -7.90 -28.43 -3.86
N PRO A 4 -7.87 -27.44 -4.77
CA PRO A 4 -6.68 -26.95 -5.42
C PRO A 4 -5.83 -26.09 -4.50
N HIS A 5 -4.51 -26.15 -4.69
CA HIS A 5 -3.61 -25.09 -4.28
C HIS A 5 -4.23 -23.76 -4.73
N ILE A 6 -4.73 -22.99 -3.78
CA ILE A 6 -5.06 -21.59 -4.01
C ILE A 6 -3.78 -20.98 -4.58
N ASP A 7 -3.89 -20.42 -5.79
CA ASP A 7 -2.90 -19.55 -6.46
C ASP A 7 -2.54 -18.40 -5.52
N GLN A 8 -1.79 -18.69 -4.46
CA GLN A 8 -1.10 -17.66 -3.72
C GLN A 8 -0.02 -17.17 -4.67
N PRO A 9 -0.03 -15.88 -5.06
CA PRO A 9 1.01 -15.36 -5.93
C PRO A 9 2.35 -15.68 -5.27
N ARG A 10 3.17 -16.49 -5.95
CA ARG A 10 4.48 -16.86 -5.47
C ARG A 10 5.26 -15.56 -5.30
N ILE A 11 5.62 -15.24 -4.06
CA ILE A 11 6.50 -14.10 -3.79
C ILE A 11 7.85 -14.43 -4.43
N VAL A 12 8.25 -13.61 -5.41
CA VAL A 12 9.51 -13.74 -6.14
C VAL A 12 10.58 -12.78 -5.61
N ASP A 13 10.16 -11.73 -4.89
CA ASP A 13 11.03 -10.76 -4.21
C ASP A 13 10.53 -10.52 -2.77
N GLU A 14 11.23 -11.12 -1.81
CA GLU A 14 10.91 -11.00 -0.39
C GLU A 14 11.17 -9.59 0.16
N ALA A 15 12.16 -8.86 -0.37
CA ALA A 15 12.47 -7.51 0.06
C ALA A 15 11.33 -6.56 -0.33
N ALA A 16 10.82 -6.68 -1.56
CA ALA A 16 9.64 -5.94 -2.01
C ALA A 16 8.39 -6.30 -1.22
N ASN A 17 8.23 -7.56 -0.79
CA ASN A 17 7.12 -7.94 0.09
C ASN A 17 7.25 -7.35 1.51
N ALA A 18 8.46 -7.32 2.09
CA ALA A 18 8.70 -6.67 3.37
C ALA A 18 8.42 -5.16 3.30
N GLU A 19 8.83 -4.51 2.22
CA GLU A 19 8.52 -3.11 1.93
C GLU A 19 7.02 -2.87 1.83
N ARG A 20 6.28 -3.74 1.11
CA ARG A 20 4.81 -3.69 1.03
C ARG A 20 4.17 -3.76 2.42
N ILE A 21 4.65 -4.65 3.30
CA ILE A 21 4.13 -4.78 4.68
C ILE A 21 4.39 -3.50 5.47
N ALA A 22 5.58 -2.91 5.36
CA ALA A 22 5.90 -1.65 6.02
C ALA A 22 5.01 -0.50 5.51
N LEU A 23 4.74 -0.45 4.20
CA LEU A 23 3.83 0.52 3.60
C LEU A 23 2.38 0.31 4.07
N ASP A 24 1.91 -0.94 4.18
CA ASP A 24 0.59 -1.27 4.72
C ASP A 24 0.42 -0.74 6.16
N GLN A 25 1.46 -0.83 7.00
CA GLN A 25 1.45 -0.28 8.36
C GLN A 25 1.40 1.26 8.37
N GLN A 26 2.14 1.92 7.47
CA GLN A 26 2.13 3.38 7.34
C GLN A 26 0.78 3.89 6.85
N ILE A 27 0.20 3.26 5.83
CA ILE A 27 -1.12 3.56 5.29
C ILE A 27 -2.17 3.47 6.39
N ARG A 28 -2.16 2.38 7.17
CA ARG A 28 -3.09 2.20 8.29
C ARG A 28 -2.95 3.31 9.33
N THR A 29 -1.72 3.58 9.77
CA THR A 29 -1.43 4.62 10.76
C THR A 29 -1.91 6.00 10.29
N LEU A 30 -1.70 6.35 9.02
CA LEU A 30 -2.12 7.63 8.46
C LEU A 30 -3.64 7.71 8.28
N THR A 31 -4.27 6.62 7.85
CA THR A 31 -5.73 6.51 7.74
C THR A 31 -6.39 6.69 9.10
N ASP A 32 -5.85 6.05 10.15
CA ASP A 32 -6.35 6.19 11.51
C ASP A 32 -6.21 7.65 12.00
N LYS A 33 -5.07 8.31 11.75
CA LYS A 33 -4.86 9.72 12.08
C LYS A 33 -5.84 10.65 11.37
N LEU A 34 -6.09 10.42 10.09
CA LEU A 34 -7.04 11.22 9.30
C LEU A 34 -8.48 10.99 9.77
N SER A 35 -8.83 9.76 10.14
CA SER A 35 -10.18 9.39 10.61
C SER A 35 -10.46 9.91 12.02
N MET A 36 -9.45 9.95 12.88
CA MET A 36 -9.54 10.52 14.24
C MET A 36 -9.41 12.05 14.27
N GLY A 37 -9.14 12.67 13.12
CA GLY A 37 -9.10 14.10 12.96
C GLY A 37 -10.46 14.73 13.25
N GLY A 38 -10.65 15.24 14.46
CA GLY A 38 -11.82 16.03 14.82
C GLY A 38 -11.89 17.35 14.03
N PRO A 39 -12.94 18.17 14.27
CA PRO A 39 -13.17 19.46 13.58
C PRO A 39 -12.02 20.47 13.73
N SER A 40 -11.01 20.16 14.53
CA SER A 40 -9.81 20.96 14.80
C SER A 40 -8.62 20.66 13.89
N ILE A 41 -8.64 19.59 13.08
CA ILE A 41 -7.58 19.38 12.09
C ILE A 41 -7.65 20.51 11.07
N ARG A 42 -6.53 21.21 10.87
CA ARG A 42 -6.46 22.24 9.83
C ARG A 42 -6.70 21.57 8.49
N LEU A 43 -7.60 22.16 7.70
CA LEU A 43 -8.00 21.63 6.39
C LEU A 43 -6.79 21.35 5.48
N GLU A 44 -5.74 22.15 5.61
CA GLU A 44 -4.46 21.92 4.92
C GLU A 44 -3.70 20.69 5.44
N GLU A 45 -3.64 20.46 6.76
CA GLU A 45 -3.01 19.24 7.33
C GLU A 45 -3.78 17.98 6.87
N HIS A 46 -5.11 18.04 6.80
CA HIS A 46 -5.92 16.96 6.25
C HIS A 46 -5.62 16.72 4.77
N ARG A 47 -5.57 17.79 3.97
CA ARG A 47 -5.25 17.73 2.54
C ARG A 47 -3.87 17.12 2.30
N GLN A 48 -2.86 17.56 3.05
CA GLN A 48 -1.50 17.00 2.97
C GLN A 48 -1.46 15.53 3.36
N GLY A 49 -2.22 15.13 4.39
CA GLY A 49 -2.34 13.72 4.76
C GLY A 49 -2.99 12.87 3.67
N LEU A 50 -4.02 13.37 2.98
CA LEU A 50 -4.63 12.66 1.85
C LEU A 50 -3.66 12.50 0.66
N LEU A 51 -2.90 13.54 0.32
CA LEU A 51 -1.87 13.47 -0.73
C LEU A 51 -0.78 12.43 -0.36
N LYS A 52 -0.36 12.42 0.90
CA LYS A 52 0.62 11.44 1.37
C LYS A 52 0.05 10.01 1.34
N LEU A 53 -1.23 9.84 1.67
CA LEU A 53 -1.90 8.55 1.61
C LEU A 53 -1.95 8.02 0.17
N GLN A 54 -2.27 8.88 -0.80
CA GLN A 54 -2.23 8.52 -2.22
C GLN A 54 -0.83 8.06 -2.64
N GLN A 55 0.22 8.81 -2.27
CA GLN A 55 1.60 8.44 -2.57
C GLN A 55 1.95 7.06 -1.99
N LEU A 56 1.62 6.80 -0.73
CA LEU A 56 1.90 5.52 -0.07
C LEU A 56 1.17 4.36 -0.76
N GLN A 57 -0.06 4.57 -1.25
CA GLN A 57 -0.80 3.56 -2.00
C GLN A 57 -0.15 3.24 -3.35
N GLU A 58 0.39 4.25 -4.05
CA GLU A 58 1.15 4.05 -5.28
C GLU A 58 2.43 3.26 -5.03
N GLU A 59 3.22 3.66 -4.03
CA GLU A 59 4.44 2.96 -3.60
C GLU A 59 4.13 1.50 -3.22
N ARG A 60 3.04 1.28 -2.50
CA ARG A 60 2.57 -0.06 -2.10
C ARG A 60 2.16 -0.90 -3.30
N GLY A 61 1.56 -0.30 -4.31
CA GLY A 61 1.24 -0.95 -5.58
C GLY A 61 2.51 -1.38 -6.34
N ASP A 62 3.52 -0.50 -6.40
CA ASP A 62 4.80 -0.80 -7.05
C ASP A 62 5.60 -1.88 -6.29
N ALA A 63 5.60 -1.85 -4.94
CA ALA A 63 6.19 -2.89 -4.11
C ALA A 63 5.48 -4.24 -4.30
N PHE A 64 4.15 -4.25 -4.40
CA PHE A 64 3.40 -5.46 -4.72
C PHE A 64 3.79 -6.02 -6.08
N ARG A 65 3.82 -5.19 -7.13
CA ARG A 65 4.22 -5.61 -8.48
C ARG A 65 5.61 -6.24 -8.49
N ARG A 66 6.59 -5.61 -7.83
CA ARG A 66 7.92 -6.19 -7.66
C ARG A 66 7.89 -7.52 -6.91
N SER A 67 7.14 -7.60 -5.81
CA SER A 67 7.05 -8.82 -4.99
C SER A 67 6.51 -10.04 -5.74
N VAL A 68 5.65 -9.84 -6.75
CA VAL A 68 5.04 -10.92 -7.54
C VAL A 68 5.60 -11.01 -8.97
N GLY A 69 6.64 -10.22 -9.29
CA GLY A 69 7.28 -10.25 -10.61
C GLY A 69 6.40 -9.70 -11.74
N TRP A 70 5.45 -8.82 -11.42
CA TRP A 70 4.58 -8.19 -12.41
C TRP A 70 5.37 -7.12 -13.19
N THR A 71 5.80 -7.49 -14.39
CA THR A 71 6.57 -6.65 -15.34
C THR A 71 5.70 -5.71 -16.19
N GLY A 72 4.50 -5.38 -15.73
CA GLY A 72 3.54 -4.56 -16.47
C GLY A 72 3.94 -3.09 -16.44
N THR A 73 4.47 -2.59 -17.55
CA THR A 73 4.71 -1.17 -17.81
C THR A 73 3.50 -0.33 -17.40
N ARG A 74 3.73 0.64 -16.51
CA ARG A 74 2.81 1.73 -16.16
C ARG A 74 2.54 2.51 -17.47
N GLN A 75 1.49 2.14 -18.20
CA GLN A 75 0.96 3.02 -19.25
C GLN A 75 0.36 4.21 -18.50
N VAL A 76 1.13 5.29 -18.50
CA VAL A 76 0.73 6.67 -18.19
C VAL A 76 -0.37 7.11 -19.14
#